data_AF-A0A5C9EMD4-F1
#
_entry.id   AF-A0A5C9EMD4-F1
#
_cell.length_a   1.000
_cell.length_b   1.000
_cell.length_c   1.000
_cell.angle_alpha   90.00
_cell.angle_beta   90.00
_cell.angle_gamma   90.00
#
_symmetry.space_group_name_H-M   'P 1'
#
loop_
_entity.id
_entity.type
_entity.pdbx_description
1 polymer ?
#
loop_
_entity_poly.entity_id
_entity_poly.type
_entity_poly.pdbx_seq_one_letter_code
_entity_poly.pdbx_strand_id
1 'polypeptide(L)'
;MIIPKTSTRAITSPSGTADSMEVLAPVTFTSEEVEKMVSELNACIIWGGALDIAPADNVLIEVERPLHYDPWGLMIPSILAKKIAMGVNAGLVLDIPVGEGTKFSTPSRGKEFAHVFKQIASNFGVKAECALTLAHQPIGHAVGPAIEAKEALRLLLDYNVGPNSLIEKSTSLAGILLEMGGKAQRGEGQTLAKQILQSGNAYKKMRDIIELQGGDPDIQPDDIELGPYQKDFYSNKSGHITEVDNAIINQIAKAAGCPYAKTSGVEIYRKQGAKIEKGEKIFTIYSNSENKLRRARKIYNSTGGPIILGGMLIERI
;
A
#
# COMPACT_ATOMS: atom_id res chain seq x y z
N MET A 1 13.32 18.06 -0.80
CA MET A 1 13.49 16.98 -1.80
C MET A 1 12.32 17.06 -2.74
N ILE A 2 12.46 16.58 -3.97
CA ILE A 2 11.37 16.57 -4.97
C ILE A 2 10.90 15.12 -5.14
N ILE A 3 9.59 14.86 -5.00
CA ILE A 3 9.00 13.51 -5.06
C ILE A 3 7.67 13.50 -5.85
N PRO A 4 7.74 13.49 -7.20
CA PRO A 4 6.55 13.45 -8.04
C PRO A 4 6.03 12.01 -8.16
N LYS A 5 5.17 11.59 -7.21
CA LYS A 5 4.75 10.19 -7.10
C LYS A 5 3.61 9.89 -8.08
N THR A 6 3.93 9.13 -9.13
CA THR A 6 2.93 8.43 -9.95
C THR A 6 2.59 7.07 -9.38
N SER A 7 1.29 6.78 -9.31
CA SER A 7 0.71 5.52 -8.85
C SER A 7 -0.26 4.97 -9.89
N THR A 8 -0.44 3.66 -9.91
CA THR A 8 -1.54 3.01 -10.66
C THR A 8 -2.73 2.79 -9.73
N ARG A 9 -3.91 2.62 -10.31
CA ARG A 9 -5.06 2.05 -9.61
C ARG A 9 -4.86 0.55 -9.40
N ALA A 10 -5.64 0.00 -8.47
CA ALA A 10 -5.71 -1.43 -8.25
C ALA A 10 -6.13 -2.16 -9.53
N ILE A 11 -5.39 -3.22 -9.84
CA ILE A 11 -5.74 -4.17 -10.91
C ILE A 11 -6.09 -5.51 -10.25
N THR A 12 -5.15 -6.06 -9.49
CA THR A 12 -5.30 -7.32 -8.76
C THR A 12 -5.32 -7.14 -7.24
N SER A 13 -5.06 -5.94 -6.72
CA SER A 13 -5.19 -5.62 -5.31
C SER A 13 -6.62 -5.11 -4.99
N PRO A 14 -7.05 -5.15 -3.73
CA PRO A 14 -8.30 -4.51 -3.31
C PRO A 14 -8.19 -2.98 -3.26
N SER A 15 -6.98 -2.43 -3.18
CA SER A 15 -6.74 -0.98 -3.26
C SER A 15 -5.42 -0.69 -3.98
N GLY A 16 -5.41 0.35 -4.80
CA GLY A 16 -4.20 0.96 -5.34
C GLY A 16 -3.94 2.29 -4.64
N THR A 17 -2.69 2.75 -4.59
CA THR A 17 -2.37 4.05 -3.96
C THR A 17 -3.15 5.21 -4.59
N ALA A 18 -3.40 5.15 -5.90
CA ALA A 18 -4.25 6.14 -6.57
C ALA A 18 -5.70 6.08 -6.08
N ASP A 19 -6.24 4.90 -5.79
CA ASP A 19 -7.63 4.75 -5.30
C ASP A 19 -7.77 5.29 -3.88
N SER A 20 -6.80 5.00 -2.99
CA SER A 20 -6.77 5.54 -1.62
C SER A 20 -6.55 7.06 -1.61
N MET A 21 -5.64 7.59 -2.44
CA MET A 21 -5.43 9.04 -2.55
C MET A 21 -6.67 9.75 -3.09
N GLU A 22 -7.41 9.12 -4.01
CA GLU A 22 -8.66 9.66 -4.56
C GLU A 22 -9.84 9.68 -3.57
N VAL A 23 -9.63 9.23 -2.33
CA VAL A 23 -10.57 9.50 -1.23
C VAL A 23 -10.30 10.88 -0.62
N LEU A 24 -9.04 11.35 -0.67
CA LEU A 24 -8.59 12.59 -0.04
C LEU A 24 -8.56 13.77 -1.02
N ALA A 25 -8.12 13.54 -2.26
CA ALA A 25 -8.02 14.57 -3.29
C ALA A 25 -8.12 13.96 -4.70
N PRO A 26 -8.51 14.74 -5.73
CA PRO A 26 -8.39 14.31 -7.13
C PRO A 26 -6.99 13.77 -7.45
N VAL A 27 -6.91 12.75 -8.33
CA VAL A 27 -5.63 12.11 -8.74
C VAL A 27 -5.37 12.20 -10.24
N THR A 28 -6.30 12.78 -11.00
CA THR A 28 -6.25 12.85 -12.46
C THR A 28 -5.95 14.28 -12.86
N PHE A 29 -4.80 14.49 -13.48
CA PHE A 29 -4.30 15.81 -13.87
C PHE A 29 -3.58 15.70 -15.21
N THR A 30 -3.52 16.81 -15.92
CA THR A 30 -2.68 17.00 -17.12
C THR A 30 -1.21 17.14 -16.75
N SER A 31 -0.31 16.95 -17.71
CA SER A 31 1.13 17.12 -17.47
C SER A 31 1.49 18.53 -17.01
N GLU A 32 0.84 19.57 -17.55
CA GLU A 32 1.06 20.97 -17.16
C GLU A 32 0.66 21.23 -15.70
N GLU A 33 -0.48 20.69 -15.26
CA GLU A 33 -0.92 20.79 -13.87
C GLU A 33 0.07 20.07 -12.93
N VAL A 34 0.58 18.91 -13.33
CA VAL A 34 1.56 18.15 -12.54
C VAL A 34 2.88 18.90 -12.43
N GLU A 35 3.38 19.48 -13.51
CA GLU A 35 4.59 20.32 -13.49
C GLU A 35 4.43 21.49 -12.53
N LYS A 36 3.27 22.17 -12.58
CA LYS A 36 2.94 23.25 -11.65
C LYS A 36 2.95 22.76 -10.19
N MET A 37 2.29 21.64 -9.91
CA MET A 37 2.25 21.07 -8.55
C MET A 37 3.65 20.75 -8.01
N VAL A 38 4.48 20.14 -8.84
CA VAL A 38 5.85 19.78 -8.47
C VAL A 38 6.72 21.02 -8.28
N SER A 39 6.54 22.06 -9.10
CA SER A 39 7.27 23.33 -8.96
C SER A 39 6.93 24.07 -7.66
N GLU A 40 5.68 23.96 -7.20
CA GLU A 40 5.18 24.69 -6.04
C GLU A 40 5.47 23.95 -4.71
N LEU A 41 5.12 22.66 -4.63
CA LEU A 41 5.22 21.90 -3.38
C LEU A 41 6.34 20.86 -3.34
N ASN A 42 7.03 20.64 -4.46
CA ASN A 42 8.04 19.59 -4.63
C ASN A 42 7.49 18.17 -4.43
N ALA A 43 6.17 17.97 -4.41
CA ALA A 43 5.55 16.67 -4.18
C ALA A 43 4.14 16.63 -4.77
N CYS A 44 3.75 15.46 -5.26
CA CYS A 44 2.38 15.17 -5.67
C CYS A 44 2.14 13.66 -5.58
N ILE A 45 0.89 13.24 -5.44
CA ILE A 45 0.49 11.82 -5.52
C ILE A 45 -0.62 11.73 -6.56
N ILE A 46 -0.32 11.17 -7.73
CA ILE A 46 -1.23 11.22 -8.88
C ILE A 46 -1.39 9.85 -9.54
N TRP A 47 -2.45 9.68 -10.31
CA TRP A 47 -2.67 8.51 -11.13
C TRP A 47 -1.91 8.64 -12.46
N GLY A 48 -0.89 7.81 -12.65
CA GLY A 48 -0.05 7.87 -13.85
C GLY A 48 -0.77 7.46 -15.14
N GLY A 49 -1.92 6.78 -15.06
CA GLY A 49 -2.70 6.39 -16.24
C GLY A 49 -3.33 7.56 -16.98
N ALA A 50 -3.46 8.72 -16.34
CA ALA A 50 -3.99 9.93 -16.96
C ALA A 50 -2.98 10.68 -17.85
N LEU A 51 -1.68 10.40 -17.70
CA LEU A 51 -0.61 11.23 -18.25
C LEU A 51 -0.05 10.73 -19.60
N ASP A 52 -0.67 9.74 -20.24
CA ASP A 52 -0.15 9.05 -21.43
C ASP A 52 1.35 8.70 -21.33
N ILE A 53 1.80 8.37 -20.11
CA ILE A 53 3.19 8.03 -19.83
C ILE A 53 3.43 6.57 -20.20
N ALA A 54 4.38 6.34 -21.09
CA ALA A 54 4.78 5.03 -21.59
C ALA A 54 3.59 4.26 -22.22
N PRO A 55 2.99 4.75 -23.33
CA PRO A 55 1.80 4.14 -23.93
C PRO A 55 2.02 2.69 -24.38
N ALA A 56 3.23 2.37 -24.86
CA ALA A 56 3.60 1.00 -25.23
C ALA A 56 3.52 0.03 -24.05
N ASP A 57 3.81 0.49 -22.84
CA ASP A 57 3.71 -0.33 -21.62
C ASP A 57 2.26 -0.72 -21.31
N ASN A 58 1.31 0.20 -21.51
CA ASN A 58 -0.11 -0.09 -21.30
C ASN A 58 -0.59 -1.21 -22.22
N VAL A 59 -0.18 -1.20 -23.50
CA VAL A 59 -0.51 -2.25 -24.48
C VAL A 59 0.07 -3.60 -24.05
N LEU A 60 1.32 -3.63 -23.60
CA LEU A 60 1.96 -4.88 -23.14
C LEU A 60 1.23 -5.44 -21.91
N ILE A 61 0.89 -4.58 -20.95
CA ILE A 61 0.15 -4.96 -19.73
C ILE A 61 -1.23 -5.54 -20.07
N GLU A 62 -1.91 -5.06 -21.11
CA GLU A 62 -3.19 -5.62 -21.57
C GLU A 62 -3.08 -7.08 -22.05
N VAL A 63 -1.91 -7.46 -22.60
CA VAL A 63 -1.62 -8.84 -23.04
C VAL A 63 -1.16 -9.71 -21.88
N GLU A 64 -0.30 -9.20 -21.00
CA GLU A 64 0.24 -9.94 -19.84
C GLU A 64 -0.86 -10.38 -18.85
N ARG A 65 -1.84 -9.50 -18.63
CA ARG A 65 -2.88 -9.70 -17.61
C ARG A 65 -3.72 -10.96 -17.81
N PRO A 66 -4.36 -11.19 -18.98
CA PRO A 66 -5.11 -12.43 -19.22
C PRO A 66 -4.26 -13.69 -19.07
N LEU A 67 -2.96 -13.60 -19.34
CA LEU A 67 -2.02 -14.72 -19.27
C LEU A 67 -1.49 -14.99 -17.85
N HIS A 68 -1.74 -14.07 -16.91
CA HIS A 68 -1.21 -14.14 -15.54
C HIS A 68 0.32 -14.30 -15.52
N TYR A 69 0.98 -13.68 -16.50
CA TYR A 69 2.41 -13.80 -16.73
C TYR A 69 3.04 -12.41 -16.80
N ASP A 70 3.98 -12.13 -15.90
CA ASP A 70 4.64 -10.84 -15.71
C ASP A 70 6.16 -11.06 -15.63
N PRO A 71 6.84 -11.22 -16.77
CA PRO A 71 8.26 -11.55 -16.81
C PRO A 71 9.11 -10.34 -16.43
N TRP A 72 10.27 -10.58 -15.80
CA TRP A 72 11.16 -9.49 -15.37
C TRP A 72 11.61 -8.58 -16.52
N GLY A 73 11.75 -9.14 -17.73
CA GLY A 73 12.11 -8.41 -18.95
C GLY A 73 11.07 -7.38 -19.40
N LEU A 74 9.82 -7.48 -18.94
CA LEU A 74 8.77 -6.48 -19.19
C LEU A 74 8.47 -5.66 -17.93
N MET A 75 8.47 -6.30 -16.75
CA MET A 75 8.24 -5.64 -15.47
C MET A 75 9.24 -4.52 -15.17
N ILE A 76 10.54 -4.75 -15.41
CA ILE A 76 11.58 -3.75 -15.09
C ILE A 76 11.49 -2.54 -16.02
N PRO A 77 11.43 -2.69 -17.36
CA PRO A 77 11.18 -1.56 -18.25
C PRO A 77 9.88 -0.82 -17.93
N SER A 78 8.78 -1.53 -17.63
CA SER A 78 7.51 -0.93 -17.23
C SER A 78 7.65 0.04 -16.06
N ILE A 79 8.33 -0.42 -15.00
CA ILE A 79 8.56 0.38 -13.78
C ILE A 79 9.46 1.57 -14.09
N LEU A 80 10.59 1.35 -14.75
CA LEU A 80 11.60 2.38 -15.00
C LEU A 80 11.10 3.45 -15.98
N ALA A 81 10.46 3.06 -17.09
CA ALA A 81 9.97 3.99 -18.11
C ALA A 81 9.04 5.05 -17.49
N LYS A 82 8.10 4.63 -16.64
CA LYS A 82 7.18 5.55 -15.95
C LYS A 82 7.87 6.46 -14.95
N LYS A 83 8.98 6.04 -14.35
CA LYS A 83 9.71 6.83 -13.35
C LYS A 83 10.64 7.83 -14.03
N ILE A 84 11.34 7.41 -15.08
CA ILE A 84 12.19 8.28 -15.90
C ILE A 84 11.35 9.35 -16.61
N ALA A 85 10.18 8.99 -17.14
CA ALA A 85 9.27 9.95 -17.77
C ALA A 85 8.78 11.05 -16.81
N MET A 86 8.75 10.77 -15.50
CA MET A 86 8.44 11.75 -14.44
C MET A 86 9.67 12.54 -13.97
N GLY A 87 10.80 12.44 -14.67
CA GLY A 87 12.05 13.11 -14.30
C GLY A 87 12.75 12.53 -13.07
N VAL A 88 12.39 11.30 -12.64
CA VAL A 88 13.03 10.63 -11.50
C VAL A 88 14.40 10.07 -11.89
N ASN A 89 15.38 10.97 -11.97
CA ASN A 89 16.73 10.65 -12.43
C ASN A 89 17.74 10.57 -11.28
N ALA A 90 17.50 11.31 -10.18
CA ALA A 90 18.44 11.43 -9.07
C ALA A 90 18.47 10.20 -8.14
N GLY A 91 17.34 9.54 -7.95
CA GLY A 91 17.25 8.43 -7.01
C GLY A 91 15.90 7.74 -7.01
N LEU A 92 15.91 6.41 -6.95
CA LEU A 92 14.72 5.58 -6.86
C LEU A 92 14.90 4.55 -5.74
N VAL A 93 13.90 4.43 -4.86
CA VAL A 93 13.80 3.33 -3.91
C VAL A 93 12.71 2.38 -4.37
N LEU A 94 13.07 1.11 -4.59
CA LEU A 94 12.15 0.05 -4.96
C LEU A 94 11.84 -0.82 -3.74
N ASP A 95 10.58 -0.84 -3.34
CA ASP A 95 10.05 -1.79 -2.36
C ASP A 95 9.77 -3.14 -3.04
N ILE A 96 10.34 -4.22 -2.50
CA ILE A 96 10.18 -5.60 -2.97
C ILE A 96 9.54 -6.40 -1.83
N PRO A 97 8.21 -6.51 -1.80
CA PRO A 97 7.51 -7.36 -0.83
C PRO A 97 7.90 -8.83 -1.04
N VAL A 98 8.37 -9.47 0.03
CA VAL A 98 8.79 -10.87 0.07
C VAL A 98 7.94 -11.63 1.07
N GLY A 99 7.43 -12.78 0.62
CA GLY A 99 6.63 -13.69 1.43
C GLY A 99 5.73 -14.56 0.59
N GLU A 100 5.11 -15.55 1.23
CA GLU A 100 4.12 -16.41 0.60
C GLU A 100 2.96 -15.59 0.02
N GLY A 101 2.45 -15.99 -1.15
CA GLY A 101 1.41 -15.27 -1.87
C GLY A 101 1.83 -13.93 -2.52
N THR A 102 3.11 -13.54 -2.44
CA THR A 102 3.64 -12.37 -3.14
C THR A 102 4.34 -12.75 -4.47
N LYS A 103 4.68 -11.75 -5.29
CA LYS A 103 5.49 -11.97 -6.51
C LYS A 103 6.87 -12.57 -6.22
N PHE A 104 7.39 -12.37 -5.00
CA PHE A 104 8.69 -12.84 -4.56
C PHE A 104 8.53 -13.71 -3.31
N SER A 105 8.34 -15.00 -3.50
CA SER A 105 8.11 -15.94 -2.39
C SER A 105 9.28 -16.06 -1.41
N THR A 106 10.52 -15.84 -1.89
CA THR A 106 11.73 -15.99 -1.07
C THR A 106 12.65 -14.77 -1.14
N PRO A 107 13.43 -14.50 -0.08
CA PRO A 107 14.42 -13.43 -0.10
C PRO A 107 15.48 -13.60 -1.19
N SER A 108 15.85 -14.83 -1.57
CA SER A 108 16.82 -15.07 -2.66
C SER A 108 16.29 -14.51 -3.97
N ARG A 109 15.06 -14.87 -4.34
CA ARG A 109 14.43 -14.41 -5.58
C ARG A 109 14.23 -12.89 -5.60
N GLY A 110 13.89 -12.29 -4.45
CA GLY A 110 13.84 -10.84 -4.31
C GLY A 110 15.19 -10.15 -4.50
N LYS A 111 16.29 -10.74 -4.00
CA LYS A 111 17.67 -10.22 -4.19
C LYS A 111 18.13 -10.34 -5.64
N GLU A 112 17.83 -11.45 -6.30
CA GLU A 112 18.13 -11.66 -7.73
C GLU A 112 17.44 -10.58 -8.58
N PHE A 113 16.14 -10.37 -8.34
CA PHE A 113 15.39 -9.31 -9.02
C PHE A 113 15.96 -7.92 -8.72
N ALA A 114 16.28 -7.61 -7.46
CA ALA A 114 16.89 -6.34 -7.08
C ALA A 114 18.22 -6.09 -7.80
N HIS A 115 19.05 -7.12 -7.98
CA HIS A 115 20.32 -7.02 -8.69
C HIS A 115 20.10 -6.65 -10.16
N VAL A 116 19.22 -7.38 -10.85
CA VAL A 116 18.87 -7.10 -12.25
C VAL A 116 18.24 -5.71 -12.40
N PHE A 117 17.32 -5.35 -11.50
CA PHE A 117 16.67 -4.04 -11.50
C PHE A 117 17.69 -2.91 -11.38
N LYS A 118 18.62 -3.00 -10.42
CA LYS A 118 19.65 -1.97 -10.23
C LYS A 118 20.60 -1.86 -11.41
N GLN A 119 20.98 -3.00 -12.01
CA GLN A 119 21.83 -3.01 -13.20
C GLN A 119 21.14 -2.29 -14.36
N ILE A 120 19.88 -2.62 -14.65
CA ILE A 120 19.12 -1.96 -15.72
C ILE A 120 18.91 -0.47 -15.41
N ALA A 121 18.53 -0.11 -14.17
CA ALA A 121 18.36 1.29 -13.76
C ALA A 121 19.63 2.13 -13.97
N SER A 122 20.81 1.55 -13.65
CA SER A 122 22.09 2.23 -13.83
C SER A 122 22.43 2.52 -15.30
N ASN A 123 21.98 1.67 -16.24
CA ASN A 123 22.15 1.91 -17.68
C ASN A 123 21.37 3.14 -18.17
N PHE A 124 20.33 3.56 -17.43
CA PHE A 124 19.57 4.78 -17.68
C PHE A 124 19.99 5.95 -16.79
N GLY A 125 21.11 5.83 -16.06
CA GLY A 125 21.61 6.87 -15.16
C GLY A 125 20.79 7.04 -13.87
N VAL A 126 19.88 6.12 -13.56
CA VAL A 126 19.03 6.18 -12.35
C VAL A 126 19.72 5.44 -11.21
N LYS A 127 20.05 6.15 -10.13
CA LYS A 127 20.55 5.51 -8.90
C LYS A 127 19.40 4.81 -8.18
N ALA A 128 19.36 3.48 -8.26
CA ALA A 128 18.34 2.67 -7.59
C ALA A 128 18.85 2.01 -6.31
N GLU A 129 18.07 2.08 -5.24
CA GLU A 129 18.19 1.23 -4.06
C GLU A 129 16.94 0.34 -3.95
N CYS A 130 17.10 -0.87 -3.43
CA CYS A 130 16.03 -1.85 -3.32
C CYS A 130 15.92 -2.33 -1.89
N ALA A 131 14.72 -2.27 -1.33
CA ALA A 131 14.40 -2.73 0.00
C ALA A 131 13.53 -3.99 -0.11
N LEU A 132 14.04 -5.12 0.37
CA LEU A 132 13.21 -6.31 0.56
C LEU A 132 12.40 -6.12 1.84
N THR A 133 11.07 -6.14 1.73
CA THR A 133 10.17 -5.94 2.88
C THR A 133 9.34 -7.18 3.15
N LEU A 134 9.04 -7.43 4.42
CA LEU A 134 8.29 -8.60 4.82
C LEU A 134 6.79 -8.41 4.53
N ALA A 135 6.19 -9.37 3.82
CA ALA A 135 4.80 -9.30 3.38
C ALA A 135 3.98 -10.57 3.69
N HIS A 136 4.32 -11.22 4.80
CA HIS A 136 3.60 -12.37 5.36
C HIS A 136 2.16 -12.08 5.87
N GLN A 137 1.80 -10.81 6.09
CA GLN A 137 0.47 -10.38 6.52
C GLN A 137 0.22 -8.94 6.02
N PRO A 138 -1.02 -8.41 6.09
CA PRO A 138 -1.29 -7.07 5.59
C PRO A 138 -0.53 -6.03 6.43
N ILE A 139 0.08 -5.05 5.75
CA ILE A 139 0.64 -3.86 6.42
C ILE A 139 -0.52 -3.02 6.94
N GLY A 140 -0.34 -2.41 8.12
CA GLY A 140 -1.42 -1.69 8.77
C GLY A 140 -2.56 -2.61 9.19
N HIS A 141 -3.69 -2.04 9.56
CA HIS A 141 -4.93 -2.74 9.94
C HIS A 141 -6.03 -2.55 8.90
N ALA A 142 -5.79 -1.80 7.83
CA ALA A 142 -6.77 -1.42 6.84
C ALA A 142 -6.50 -2.06 5.46
N VAL A 143 -7.56 -2.53 4.79
CA VAL A 143 -7.51 -2.99 3.40
C VAL A 143 -8.71 -2.45 2.63
N GLY A 144 -8.47 -1.60 1.64
CA GLY A 144 -9.50 -0.92 0.83
C GLY A 144 -9.32 0.61 0.81
N PRO A 145 -9.78 1.31 -0.24
CA PRO A 145 -9.40 2.71 -0.49
C PRO A 145 -9.69 3.67 0.68
N ALA A 146 -10.94 3.74 1.14
CA ALA A 146 -11.32 4.69 2.19
C ALA A 146 -10.69 4.34 3.55
N ILE A 147 -10.66 3.05 3.89
CA ILE A 147 -10.12 2.63 5.18
C ILE A 147 -8.59 2.77 5.24
N GLU A 148 -7.89 2.53 4.13
CA GLU A 148 -6.45 2.78 4.03
C GLU A 148 -6.12 4.28 4.07
N ALA A 149 -6.90 5.12 3.37
CA ALA A 149 -6.77 6.57 3.43
C ALA A 149 -6.96 7.08 4.87
N LYS A 150 -7.99 6.58 5.55
CA LYS A 150 -8.28 6.86 6.96
C LYS A 150 -7.14 6.46 7.89
N GLU A 151 -6.59 5.25 7.74
CA GLU A 151 -5.45 4.78 8.54
C GLU A 151 -4.18 5.61 8.30
N ALA A 152 -3.87 5.92 7.04
CA ALA A 152 -2.72 6.73 6.69
C ALA A 152 -2.84 8.16 7.24
N LEU A 153 -4.02 8.78 7.12
CA LEU A 153 -4.28 10.12 7.65
C LEU A 153 -4.24 10.15 9.18
N ARG A 154 -4.79 9.13 9.86
CA ARG A 154 -4.67 8.97 11.33
C ARG A 154 -3.21 8.91 11.76
N LEU A 155 -2.38 8.12 11.07
CA LEU A 155 -0.97 8.00 11.40
C LEU A 155 -0.20 9.31 11.17
N LEU A 156 -0.50 10.03 10.08
CA LEU A 156 0.13 11.32 9.82
C LEU A 156 -0.23 12.33 10.92
N LEU A 157 -1.50 12.37 11.32
CA LEU A 157 -2.01 13.28 12.35
C LEU A 157 -1.44 12.96 13.74
N ASP A 158 -1.40 11.68 14.12
CA ASP A 158 -0.85 11.23 15.40
C ASP A 158 -0.02 9.95 15.22
N TYR A 159 1.29 10.08 15.45
CA TYR A 159 2.25 8.98 15.38
C TYR A 159 1.91 7.81 16.32
N ASN A 160 1.28 8.08 17.47
CA ASN A 160 1.07 7.08 18.52
C ASN A 160 -0.11 6.14 18.25
N VAL A 161 -1.03 6.52 17.36
CA VAL A 161 -2.21 5.70 17.01
C VAL A 161 -1.99 4.83 15.78
N GLY A 162 -0.96 5.11 15.00
CA GLY A 162 -0.71 4.39 13.76
C GLY A 162 -0.14 2.98 13.98
N PRO A 163 -0.48 2.00 13.13
CA PRO A 163 0.06 0.66 13.25
C PRO A 163 1.58 0.65 13.08
N ASN A 164 2.29 -0.02 13.98
CA ASN A 164 3.75 -0.09 13.94
C ASN A 164 4.29 -0.67 12.62
N SER A 165 3.57 -1.62 12.01
CA SER A 165 3.96 -2.19 10.71
C SER A 165 3.99 -1.14 9.59
N LEU A 166 3.05 -0.19 9.60
CA LEU A 166 3.00 0.91 8.64
C LEU A 166 4.07 1.97 8.95
N ILE A 167 4.27 2.30 10.23
CA ILE A 167 5.32 3.23 10.69
C ILE A 167 6.70 2.73 10.28
N GLU A 168 7.06 1.50 10.66
CA GLU A 168 8.39 0.94 10.41
C GLU A 168 8.69 0.87 8.91
N LYS A 169 7.73 0.36 8.11
CA LYS A 169 7.92 0.24 6.66
C LYS A 169 8.04 1.62 5.98
N SER A 170 7.12 2.53 6.28
CA SER A 170 7.11 3.87 5.64
C SER A 170 8.36 4.67 6.01
N THR A 171 8.75 4.68 7.28
CA THR A 171 9.94 5.39 7.75
C THR A 171 11.24 4.77 7.26
N SER A 172 11.29 3.44 7.09
CA SER A 172 12.45 2.76 6.49
C SER A 172 12.65 3.17 5.03
N LEU A 173 11.58 3.14 4.23
CA LEU A 173 11.63 3.53 2.82
C LEU A 173 11.94 5.03 2.65
N ALA A 174 11.30 5.88 3.45
CA ALA A 174 11.60 7.32 3.48
C ALA A 174 13.03 7.60 3.93
N GLY A 175 13.55 6.82 4.89
CA GLY A 175 14.92 6.93 5.36
C GLY A 175 15.95 6.69 4.26
N ILE A 176 15.76 5.63 3.46
CA ILE A 176 16.63 5.37 2.30
C ILE A 176 16.59 6.56 1.32
N LEU A 177 15.41 7.12 1.03
CA LEU A 177 15.29 8.30 0.17
C LEU A 177 16.00 9.54 0.76
N LEU A 178 15.90 9.76 2.08
CA LEU A 178 16.58 10.87 2.76
C LEU A 178 18.11 10.72 2.70
N GLU A 179 18.62 9.51 2.87
CA GLU A 179 20.05 9.21 2.73
C GLU A 179 20.53 9.41 1.29
N MET A 180 19.78 8.87 0.32
CA MET A 180 20.08 9.04 -1.11
C MET A 180 20.06 10.52 -1.53
N GLY A 181 19.14 11.31 -0.96
CA GLY A 181 19.01 12.75 -1.20
C GLY A 181 20.00 13.62 -0.40
N GLY A 182 20.92 13.02 0.36
CA GLY A 182 21.92 13.72 1.17
C GLY A 182 21.33 14.52 2.34
N LYS A 183 20.12 14.18 2.78
CA LYS A 183 19.44 14.80 3.93
C LYS A 183 19.72 14.10 5.25
N ALA A 184 20.21 12.86 5.20
CA ALA A 184 20.68 12.10 6.35
C ALA A 184 21.99 11.39 6.01
N GLN A 185 22.79 11.10 7.04
CA GLN A 185 23.92 10.19 6.87
C GLN A 185 23.40 8.76 6.72
N ARG A 186 24.19 7.91 6.05
CA ARG A 186 23.84 6.51 5.85
C ARG A 186 23.61 5.80 7.19
N GLY A 187 22.46 5.18 7.38
CA GLY A 187 22.05 4.53 8.64
C GLY A 187 21.25 5.42 9.59
N GLU A 188 21.17 6.73 9.35
CA GLU A 188 20.40 7.67 10.17
C GLU A 188 19.05 8.07 9.54
N GLY A 189 18.81 7.66 8.28
CA GLY A 189 17.64 8.08 7.51
C GLY A 189 16.31 7.72 8.16
N GLN A 190 16.19 6.49 8.68
CA GLN A 190 14.95 6.04 9.31
C GLN A 190 14.64 6.86 10.58
N THR A 191 15.66 7.16 11.38
CA THR A 191 15.52 7.99 12.58
C THR A 191 15.03 9.38 12.22
N LEU A 192 15.61 10.01 11.19
CA LEU A 192 15.15 11.31 10.70
C LEU A 192 13.70 11.23 10.16
N ALA A 193 13.35 10.19 9.42
CA ALA A 193 11.99 9.99 8.92
C ALA A 193 10.96 9.87 10.07
N LYS A 194 11.30 9.12 11.13
CA LYS A 194 10.47 9.02 12.35
C LYS A 194 10.28 10.38 13.02
N GLN A 195 11.35 11.18 13.15
CA GLN A 195 11.27 12.53 13.70
C GLN A 195 10.38 13.47 12.86
N ILE A 196 10.47 13.40 11.52
CA ILE A 196 9.60 14.19 10.62
C ILE A 196 8.13 13.80 10.78
N LEU A 197 7.85 12.50 10.95
CA LEU A 197 6.50 12.01 11.19
C LEU A 197 5.97 12.46 12.57
N GLN A 198 6.77 12.26 13.63
CA GLN A 198 6.43 12.64 15.01
C GLN A 198 6.24 14.14 15.22
N SER A 199 6.99 14.98 14.49
CA SER A 199 6.87 16.44 14.57
C SER A 199 5.64 17.01 13.86
N GLY A 200 4.85 16.18 13.15
CA GLY A 200 3.71 16.60 12.35
C GLY A 200 4.08 17.32 11.05
N ASN A 201 5.37 17.42 10.71
CA ASN A 201 5.82 18.03 9.45
C ASN A 201 5.35 17.23 8.24
N ALA A 202 5.30 15.89 8.34
CA ALA A 202 4.73 15.03 7.30
C ALA A 202 3.23 15.32 7.08
N TYR A 203 2.47 15.52 8.16
CA TYR A 203 1.04 15.84 8.08
C TYR A 203 0.81 17.20 7.42
N LYS A 204 1.55 18.24 7.83
CA LYS A 204 1.48 19.56 7.20
C LYS A 204 1.71 19.47 5.68
N LYS A 205 2.78 18.77 5.26
CA LYS A 205 3.06 18.57 3.83
C LYS A 205 1.96 17.79 3.11
N MET A 206 1.33 16.80 3.76
CA MET A 206 0.18 16.10 3.18
C MET A 206 -1.02 17.03 3.00
N ARG A 207 -1.31 17.91 3.96
CA ARG A 207 -2.36 18.93 3.82
C ARG A 207 -2.10 19.85 2.64
N ASP A 208 -0.87 20.33 2.49
CA ASP A 208 -0.48 21.14 1.33
C ASP A 208 -0.74 20.38 0.01
N ILE A 209 -0.38 19.09 -0.05
CA ILE A 209 -0.61 18.25 -1.24
C ILE A 209 -2.12 18.10 -1.53
N ILE A 210 -2.93 17.84 -0.50
CA ILE A 210 -4.38 17.69 -0.62
C ILE A 210 -5.00 18.99 -1.15
N GLU A 211 -4.65 20.14 -0.57
CA GLU A 211 -5.13 21.45 -1.01
C GLU A 211 -4.78 21.71 -2.47
N LEU A 212 -3.52 21.51 -2.84
CA LEU A 212 -3.05 21.79 -4.18
C LEU A 212 -3.65 20.86 -5.24
N GLN A 213 -4.00 19.63 -4.86
CA GLN A 213 -4.73 18.69 -5.71
C GLN A 213 -6.24 18.95 -5.76
N GLY A 214 -6.75 19.93 -5.00
CA GLY A 214 -8.16 20.31 -4.99
C GLY A 214 -9.03 19.50 -4.01
N GLY A 215 -8.42 18.84 -3.03
CA GLY A 215 -9.11 18.25 -1.89
C GLY A 215 -9.27 19.23 -0.73
N ASP A 216 -9.92 18.79 0.35
CA ASP A 216 -10.08 19.56 1.58
C ASP A 216 -8.86 19.35 2.51
N PRO A 217 -7.99 20.37 2.73
CA PRO A 217 -6.82 20.22 3.61
C PRO A 217 -7.15 20.03 5.09
N ASP A 218 -8.39 20.29 5.50
CA ASP A 218 -8.85 20.14 6.87
C ASP A 218 -9.61 18.83 7.10
N ILE A 219 -9.72 17.98 6.08
CA ILE A 219 -10.33 16.65 6.19
C ILE A 219 -9.73 15.89 7.37
N GLN A 220 -10.59 15.45 8.28
CA GLN A 220 -10.22 14.60 9.40
C GLN A 220 -10.42 13.13 9.03
N PRO A 221 -9.68 12.20 9.67
CA PRO A 221 -9.89 10.79 9.40
C PRO A 221 -11.31 10.29 9.69
N ASP A 222 -12.04 10.97 10.58
CA ASP A 222 -13.42 10.62 10.91
C ASP A 222 -14.46 11.15 9.92
N ASP A 223 -14.08 12.10 9.07
CA ASP A 223 -14.91 12.57 7.94
C ASP A 223 -14.91 11.57 6.77
N ILE A 224 -13.94 10.65 6.74
CA ILE A 224 -13.84 9.61 5.70
C ILE A 224 -14.91 8.55 5.95
N GLU A 225 -15.94 8.56 5.10
CA GLU A 225 -17.05 7.62 5.14
C GLU A 225 -16.64 6.18 4.81
N LEU A 226 -17.17 5.24 5.59
CA LEU A 226 -17.09 3.80 5.32
C LEU A 226 -18.45 3.26 4.88
N GLY A 227 -18.44 2.06 4.30
CA GLY A 227 -19.63 1.44 3.74
C GLY A 227 -20.72 1.23 4.81
N PRO A 228 -21.99 1.63 4.54
CA PRO A 228 -23.06 1.59 5.55
C PRO A 228 -23.43 0.16 5.98
N TYR A 229 -23.11 -0.84 5.17
CA TYR A 229 -23.31 -2.24 5.51
C TYR A 229 -22.01 -2.80 6.07
N GLN A 230 -22.02 -3.15 7.35
CA GLN A 230 -20.87 -3.74 8.03
C GLN A 230 -21.18 -5.10 8.65
N LYS A 231 -20.18 -5.96 8.70
CA LYS A 231 -20.25 -7.23 9.44
C LYS A 231 -18.99 -7.47 10.24
N ASP A 232 -19.19 -7.61 11.54
CA ASP A 232 -18.16 -8.01 12.48
C ASP A 232 -17.99 -9.54 12.50
N PHE A 233 -16.74 -9.97 12.58
CA PHE A 233 -16.35 -11.37 12.73
C PHE A 233 -15.60 -11.55 14.05
N TYR A 234 -15.94 -12.62 14.76
CA TYR A 234 -15.44 -12.90 16.11
C TYR A 234 -14.75 -14.25 16.16
N SER A 235 -13.84 -14.41 17.11
CA SER A 235 -13.13 -15.66 17.30
C SER A 235 -14.03 -16.73 17.90
N ASN A 236 -14.07 -17.91 17.26
CA ASN A 236 -14.84 -19.04 17.76
C ASN A 236 -14.12 -19.82 18.88
N LYS A 237 -12.81 -19.60 19.05
CA LYS A 237 -11.95 -20.29 20.03
C LYS A 237 -10.90 -19.31 20.58
N SER A 238 -10.40 -19.59 21.78
CA SER A 238 -9.22 -18.89 22.30
C SER A 238 -7.94 -19.53 21.76
N GLY A 239 -6.89 -18.73 21.54
CA GLY A 239 -5.62 -19.22 21.01
C GLY A 239 -4.65 -18.10 20.67
N HIS A 240 -3.62 -18.41 19.87
CA HIS A 240 -2.71 -17.43 19.29
C HIS A 240 -2.87 -17.42 17.78
N ILE A 241 -2.84 -16.23 17.19
CA ILE A 241 -2.88 -16.09 15.73
C ILE A 241 -1.52 -16.49 15.18
N THR A 242 -1.47 -17.60 14.46
CA THR A 242 -0.24 -18.09 13.83
C THR A 242 -0.05 -17.56 12.43
N GLU A 243 -1.13 -17.15 11.76
CA GLU A 243 -1.07 -16.63 10.38
C GLU A 243 -2.29 -15.75 10.06
N VAL A 244 -2.07 -14.80 9.14
CA VAL A 244 -3.12 -13.97 8.54
C VAL A 244 -3.01 -14.05 7.02
N ASP A 245 -3.93 -14.76 6.38
CA ASP A 245 -3.89 -15.05 4.94
C ASP A 245 -4.27 -13.81 4.11
N ASN A 246 -3.27 -13.23 3.44
CA ASN A 246 -3.42 -12.09 2.53
C ASN A 246 -4.35 -12.38 1.35
N ALA A 247 -4.30 -13.58 0.78
CA ALA A 247 -5.09 -13.94 -0.38
C ALA A 247 -6.58 -13.99 -0.03
N ILE A 248 -6.94 -14.57 1.12
CA ILE A 248 -8.33 -14.58 1.61
C ILE A 248 -8.80 -13.16 1.91
N ILE A 249 -7.98 -12.32 2.56
CA ILE A 249 -8.34 -10.92 2.83
C ILE A 249 -8.59 -10.15 1.54
N ASN A 250 -7.72 -10.31 0.54
CA ASN A 250 -7.89 -9.69 -0.77
C ASN A 250 -9.17 -10.14 -1.47
N GLN A 251 -9.51 -11.43 -1.41
CA GLN A 251 -10.75 -11.96 -1.98
C GLN A 251 -11.99 -11.38 -1.27
N ILE A 252 -11.96 -11.32 0.07
CA ILE A 252 -13.05 -10.76 0.89
C ILE A 252 -13.25 -9.28 0.57
N ALA A 253 -12.18 -8.47 0.56
CA ALA A 253 -12.26 -7.04 0.27
C ALA A 253 -12.80 -6.77 -1.14
N LYS A 254 -12.33 -7.50 -2.16
CA LYS A 254 -12.87 -7.40 -3.53
C LYS A 254 -14.34 -7.78 -3.60
N ALA A 255 -14.73 -8.87 -2.94
CA ALA A 255 -16.12 -9.31 -2.90
C ALA A 255 -17.04 -8.30 -2.17
N ALA A 256 -16.50 -7.56 -1.20
CA ALA A 256 -17.20 -6.47 -0.52
C ALA A 256 -17.38 -5.24 -1.41
N GLY A 257 -16.54 -5.06 -2.43
CA GLY A 257 -16.71 -4.06 -3.49
C GLY A 257 -15.47 -3.29 -3.88
N CYS A 258 -14.32 -3.54 -3.25
CA CYS A 258 -13.09 -2.83 -3.55
C CYS A 258 -12.52 -3.20 -4.93
N PRO A 259 -11.78 -2.31 -5.61
CA PRO A 259 -11.55 -0.90 -5.25
C PRO A 259 -12.69 0.05 -5.65
N TYR A 260 -13.61 -0.39 -6.52
CA TYR A 260 -14.59 0.50 -7.16
C TYR A 260 -15.58 1.15 -6.17
N ALA A 261 -16.02 0.40 -5.16
CA ALA A 261 -16.73 0.98 -4.04
C ALA A 261 -15.72 1.41 -2.97
N LYS A 262 -15.22 2.64 -3.06
CA LYS A 262 -14.13 3.16 -2.21
C LYS A 262 -14.38 3.00 -0.71
N THR A 263 -15.63 3.13 -0.29
CA THR A 263 -16.06 2.98 1.12
C THR A 263 -16.07 1.54 1.61
N SER A 264 -15.90 0.55 0.73
CA SER A 264 -15.81 -0.86 1.08
C SER A 264 -14.37 -1.22 1.51
N GLY A 265 -14.24 -2.24 2.36
CA GLY A 265 -12.92 -2.66 2.85
C GLY A 265 -13.00 -3.67 3.98
N VAL A 266 -11.83 -4.01 4.52
CA VAL A 266 -11.65 -4.89 5.67
C VAL A 266 -10.77 -4.19 6.69
N GLU A 267 -11.24 -4.14 7.94
CA GLU A 267 -10.49 -3.65 9.11
C GLU A 267 -10.07 -4.81 9.98
N ILE A 268 -8.79 -4.94 10.29
CA ILE A 268 -8.20 -6.09 10.97
C ILE A 268 -7.76 -5.67 12.38
N TYR A 269 -8.38 -6.21 13.42
CA TYR A 269 -8.12 -5.80 14.81
C TYR A 269 -7.06 -6.64 15.52
N ARG A 270 -6.71 -7.80 14.96
CA ARG A 270 -5.72 -8.72 15.54
C ARG A 270 -4.80 -9.25 14.45
N LYS A 271 -3.50 -9.25 14.75
CA LYS A 271 -2.41 -9.62 13.83
C LYS A 271 -1.72 -10.89 14.30
N GLN A 272 -0.85 -11.44 13.44
CA GLN A 272 -0.04 -12.59 13.80
C GLN A 272 0.76 -12.35 15.09
N GLY A 273 0.82 -13.38 15.94
CA GLY A 273 1.45 -13.32 17.26
C GLY A 273 0.53 -12.83 18.37
N ALA A 274 -0.63 -12.23 18.05
CA ALA A 274 -1.58 -11.82 19.07
C ALA A 274 -2.27 -13.03 19.72
N LYS A 275 -2.42 -12.97 21.05
CA LYS A 275 -3.37 -13.82 21.78
C LYS A 275 -4.78 -13.33 21.50
N ILE A 276 -5.71 -14.26 21.31
CA ILE A 276 -7.12 -13.96 21.12
C ILE A 276 -7.99 -14.85 22.01
N GLU A 277 -9.05 -14.28 22.57
CA GLU A 277 -10.05 -15.01 23.33
C GLU A 277 -11.29 -15.32 22.49
N LYS A 278 -11.98 -16.41 22.81
CA LYS A 278 -13.27 -16.73 22.21
C LYS A 278 -14.24 -15.55 22.41
N GLY A 279 -14.85 -15.09 21.33
CA GLY A 279 -15.76 -13.96 21.32
C GLY A 279 -15.09 -12.61 21.08
N GLU A 280 -13.75 -12.53 20.99
CA GLU A 280 -13.10 -11.28 20.59
C GLU A 280 -13.26 -10.99 19.10
N LYS A 281 -13.37 -9.70 18.76
CA LYS A 281 -13.51 -9.23 17.38
C LYS A 281 -12.17 -9.40 16.63
N ILE A 282 -12.24 -10.01 15.46
CA ILE A 282 -11.08 -10.33 14.63
C ILE A 282 -10.91 -9.29 13.53
N PHE A 283 -11.96 -9.06 12.75
CA PHE A 283 -11.99 -8.06 11.69
C PHE A 283 -13.44 -7.66 11.41
N THR A 284 -13.61 -6.53 10.72
CA THR A 284 -14.90 -6.04 10.22
C THR A 284 -14.83 -5.86 8.71
N ILE A 285 -15.86 -6.31 8.01
CA ILE A 285 -16.04 -6.04 6.57
C ILE A 285 -16.99 -4.87 6.42
N TYR A 286 -16.59 -3.86 5.66
CA TYR A 286 -17.44 -2.74 5.23
C TYR A 286 -17.79 -2.90 3.76
N SER A 287 -19.04 -2.58 3.39
CA SER A 287 -19.51 -2.63 2.01
C SER A 287 -20.52 -1.54 1.70
N ASN A 288 -20.51 -1.07 0.46
CA ASN A 288 -21.54 -0.18 -0.06
C ASN A 288 -22.85 -0.91 -0.47
N SER A 289 -22.90 -2.25 -0.34
CA SER A 289 -24.05 -3.04 -0.74
C SER A 289 -24.22 -4.29 0.11
N GLU A 290 -25.42 -4.48 0.68
CA GLU A 290 -25.85 -5.70 1.39
C GLU A 290 -25.54 -6.98 0.59
N ASN A 291 -25.77 -6.96 -0.73
CA ASN A 291 -25.53 -8.11 -1.60
C ASN A 291 -24.04 -8.45 -1.74
N LYS A 292 -23.18 -7.44 -1.83
CA LYS A 292 -21.72 -7.62 -1.88
C LYS A 292 -21.18 -8.10 -0.53
N LEU A 293 -21.66 -7.50 0.57
CA LEU A 293 -21.34 -7.97 1.93
C LEU A 293 -21.71 -9.45 2.12
N ARG A 294 -22.88 -9.88 1.63
CA ARG A 294 -23.30 -11.29 1.66
C ARG A 294 -22.35 -12.20 0.86
N ARG A 295 -21.84 -11.74 -0.28
CA ARG A 295 -20.83 -12.49 -1.07
C ARG A 295 -19.50 -12.59 -0.31
N ALA A 296 -19.01 -11.50 0.25
CA ALA A 296 -17.80 -11.49 1.07
C ALA A 296 -17.91 -12.44 2.28
N ARG A 297 -19.06 -12.46 2.94
CA ARG A 297 -19.36 -13.42 4.03
C ARG A 297 -19.34 -14.89 3.57
N LYS A 298 -19.82 -15.18 2.36
CA LYS A 298 -19.74 -16.55 1.82
C LYS A 298 -18.30 -17.02 1.67
N ILE A 299 -17.41 -16.14 1.18
CA ILE A 299 -15.97 -16.44 1.05
C ILE A 299 -15.39 -16.78 2.43
N TYR A 300 -15.63 -15.93 3.43
CA TYR A 300 -15.20 -16.20 4.81
C TYR A 300 -15.67 -17.57 5.31
N ASN A 301 -16.96 -17.89 5.13
CA ASN A 301 -17.50 -19.17 5.58
C ASN A 301 -16.90 -20.38 4.84
N SER A 302 -16.59 -20.23 3.54
CA SER A 302 -16.05 -21.33 2.74
C SER A 302 -14.56 -21.59 2.98
N THR A 303 -13.79 -20.57 3.35
CA THR A 303 -12.34 -20.70 3.58
C THR A 303 -11.99 -20.95 5.04
N GLY A 304 -12.95 -20.84 5.96
CA GLY A 304 -12.69 -20.83 7.40
C GLY A 304 -12.18 -19.48 7.93
N GLY A 305 -12.09 -18.47 7.05
CA GLY A 305 -11.64 -17.13 7.37
C GLY A 305 -10.13 -16.89 7.17
N PRO A 306 -9.69 -15.62 7.20
CA PRO A 306 -8.29 -15.27 6.95
C PRO A 306 -7.37 -15.43 8.16
N ILE A 307 -7.91 -15.67 9.36
CA ILE A 307 -7.13 -15.69 10.61
C ILE A 307 -7.02 -17.13 11.08
N ILE A 308 -5.80 -17.65 11.13
CA ILE A 308 -5.51 -19.02 11.54
C ILE A 308 -5.04 -19.01 12.98
N LEU A 309 -5.73 -19.80 13.81
CA LEU A 309 -5.36 -20.00 15.21
C LEU A 309 -4.55 -21.28 15.34
N GLY A 310 -3.42 -21.19 16.03
CA GLY A 310 -2.59 -22.33 16.40
C GLY A 310 -2.36 -22.42 17.90
N GLY A 311 -2.13 -23.63 18.38
CA GLY A 311 -1.52 -23.90 19.67
C GLY A 311 -0.01 -24.03 19.53
N MET A 312 0.73 -23.86 20.63
CA MET A 312 2.19 -24.11 20.65
C MET A 312 2.53 -25.61 20.49
N LEU A 313 1.56 -26.49 20.74
CA LEU A 313 1.65 -27.93 20.51
C LEU A 313 0.86 -28.24 19.24
N ILE A 314 1.59 -28.54 18.16
CA ILE A 314 1.02 -28.81 16.83
C ILE A 314 0.35 -30.19 16.83
N GLU A 315 1.04 -31.20 17.34
CA GLU A 315 0.53 -32.56 17.46
C GLU A 315 1.29 -33.31 18.57
N ARG A 316 0.61 -34.21 19.28
CA ARG A 316 1.25 -35.17 20.17
C ARG A 316 1.30 -36.50 19.42
N ILE A 317 2.51 -36.91 19.04
CA ILE A 317 2.80 -38.22 18.44
C ILE A 317 2.92 -39.27 19.54
#